data_AF-A0A2N3IJD0-F1
#
_entry.id   AF-A0A2N3IJD0-F1
#
_cell.length_a   1.000
_cell.length_b   1.000
_cell.length_c   1.000
_cell.angle_alpha   90.00
_cell.angle_beta   90.00
_cell.angle_gamma   90.00
#
_symmetry.space_group_name_H-M   'P 1'
#
loop_
_entity.id
_entity.type
_entity.pdbx_description
1 polymer ?
#
loop_
_entity_poly.entity_id
_entity_poly.type
_entity_poly.pdbx_seq_one_letter_code
_entity_poly.pdbx_strand_id
1 'polypeptide(L)' 'MPNEFRAYLLSRIQKDNYRGYHLSQHNRLPFDKVSNILKKIYEVAQNQKFRIHIGDDKGQEQEGCEIYYQIVENLKT' A
#
# COMPACT_ATOMS: atom_id res chain seq x y z
N MET A 1 14.05 7.53 -27.41
CA MET A 1 13.79 6.30 -26.64
C MET A 1 12.30 6.23 -26.36
N PRO A 2 11.56 5.22 -26.86
CA PRO A 2 10.23 4.95 -26.34
C PRO A 2 10.36 4.78 -24.83
N ASN A 3 9.50 5.43 -24.05
CA ASN A 3 9.63 5.42 -22.60
C ASN A 3 9.30 4.00 -22.10
N GLU A 4 10.32 3.14 -21.99
CA GLU A 4 10.21 1.70 -21.72
C GLU A 4 9.39 1.43 -20.45
N PHE A 5 9.52 2.31 -19.46
CA PHE A 5 8.72 2.30 -18.25
C PHE A 5 7.22 2.51 -18.52
N ARG A 6 6.85 3.41 -19.43
CA ARG A 6 5.45 3.62 -19.86
C ARG A 6 4.89 2.40 -20.60
N ALA A 7 5.69 1.78 -21.47
CA ALA A 7 5.29 0.57 -22.19
C ALA A 7 5.07 -0.60 -21.22
N TYR A 8 5.95 -0.75 -20.24
CA TYR A 8 5.81 -1.73 -19.16
C TYR A 8 4.50 -1.53 -18.37
N LEU A 9 4.22 -0.30 -17.92
CA LEU A 9 2.99 0.00 -17.18
C LEU A 9 1.71 -0.29 -17.99
N LEU A 10 1.68 0.11 -19.26
CA LEU A 10 0.55 -0.17 -20.16
C LEU A 10 0.33 -1.67 -20.33
N SER A 11 1.39 -2.44 -20.58
CA SER A 11 1.30 -3.89 -20.73
C SER A 11 0.89 -4.61 -19.44
N ARG A 12 1.15 -4.01 -18.26
CA ARG A 12 0.73 -4.58 -16.98
C ARG A 12 -0.75 -4.34 -16.72
N ILE A 13 -1.26 -3.13 -16.97
CA ILE A 13 -2.67 -2.77 -16.76
C ILE A 13 -3.61 -3.58 -17.66
N GLN A 14 -3.15 -4.00 -18.84
CA GLN A 14 -3.92 -4.80 -19.80
C GLN A 14 -4.01 -6.29 -19.48
N LYS A 15 -3.34 -6.80 -18.43
CA LYS A 15 -3.42 -8.23 -18.06
C LYS A 15 -4.59 -8.49 -17.11
N ASP A 16 -5.36 -9.55 -17.38
CA ASP A 16 -6.51 -9.95 -16.55
C ASP A 16 -6.12 -10.37 -15.11
N ASN A 17 -4.84 -10.68 -14.89
CA ASN A 17 -4.27 -10.98 -13.58
C ASN A 17 -3.63 -9.77 -12.89
N TYR A 18 -3.81 -8.56 -13.44
CA TYR A 18 -3.31 -7.35 -12.85
C TYR A 18 -4.14 -6.98 -11.63
N ARG A 19 -3.70 -7.50 -10.48
CA ARG A 19 -4.01 -6.92 -9.17
C ARG A 19 -3.19 -5.64 -9.06
N GLY A 20 -3.66 -4.55 -9.67
CA GLY A 20 -2.98 -3.26 -9.50
C GLY A 20 -2.80 -2.91 -8.04
N TYR A 21 -1.98 -1.89 -7.76
CA TYR A 21 -2.14 -1.15 -6.51
C TYR A 21 -3.53 -0.52 -6.52
N HIS A 22 -4.52 -1.23 -5.98
CA HIS A 22 -5.86 -0.70 -5.82
C HIS A 22 -5.85 0.15 -4.54
N LEU A 23 -5.28 1.35 -4.65
CA LEU A 23 -5.70 2.43 -3.77
C LEU A 23 -7.15 2.73 -4.18
N SER A 24 -8.09 2.40 -3.31
CA SER A 24 -9.51 2.73 -3.45
C SER A 24 -9.67 4.10 -4.14
N GLN A 25 -10.38 4.13 -5.27
CA GLN A 25 -10.54 5.32 -6.14
C GLN A 25 -11.08 6.55 -5.41
N HIS A 26 -11.56 6.38 -4.18
CA HIS A 26 -12.13 7.44 -3.36
C HIS A 26 -11.11 8.43 -2.81
N ASN A 27 -9.81 8.10 -2.80
CA ASN A 27 -8.75 8.99 -2.31
C ASN A 27 -7.57 9.06 -3.28
N ARG A 28 -7.46 10.13 -4.08
CA ARG A 28 -6.24 10.43 -4.83
C ARG A 28 -5.16 10.86 -3.85
N LEU A 29 -4.21 9.96 -3.58
CA LEU A 29 -3.04 10.28 -2.75
C LEU A 29 -1.93 10.89 -3.63
N PRO A 30 -1.28 11.99 -3.20
CA PRO A 30 -0.06 12.48 -3.84
C PRO A 30 1.04 11.41 -3.84
N PHE A 31 1.94 11.47 -4.83
CA PHE A 31 3.05 10.53 -4.94
C PHE A 31 3.88 10.46 -3.66
N ASP A 32 4.22 11.59 -3.06
CA ASP A 32 5.02 11.65 -1.83
C ASP A 32 4.35 10.94 -0.66
N LYS A 33 3.01 11.05 -0.57
CA LYS A 33 2.22 10.36 0.45
C LYS A 33 2.27 8.84 0.24
N VAL A 34 2.13 8.38 -0.99
CA VAL A 34 2.27 6.94 -1.32
C VAL A 34 3.69 6.45 -1.04
N SER A 35 4.71 7.22 -1.43
CA SER A 35 6.12 6.89 -1.20
C SER A 35 6.42 6.79 0.30
N ASN A 36 5.90 7.71 1.12
CA ASN A 36 6.07 7.64 2.57
C ASN A 36 5.39 6.41 3.17
N ILE A 37 4.16 6.09 2.76
CA ILE A 37 3.45 4.87 3.18
C ILE A 37 4.29 3.62 2.87
N LEU A 38 4.79 3.50 1.63
CA LEU A 38 5.60 2.34 1.23
C LEU A 38 6.91 2.25 2.02
N LYS A 39 7.57 3.38 2.26
CA LYS A 39 8.78 3.44 3.08
C LYS A 39 8.51 2.97 4.50
N LYS A 40 7.43 3.43 5.14
CA LYS A 40 7.04 3.01 6.49
C LYS A 40 6.66 1.54 6.57
N ILE A 41 5.94 1.02 5.58
CA ILE A 41 5.67 -0.41 5.48
C ILE A 41 6.98 -1.20 5.43
N TYR A 42 7.93 -0.79 4.59
CA TYR A 42 9.21 -1.47 4.47
C TYR A 42 10.04 -1.40 5.76
N GLU A 43 10.12 -0.23 6.40
CA GLU A 43 10.85 -0.03 7.66
C GLU A 43 10.35 -0.98 8.76
N VAL A 44 9.03 -1.18 8.87
CA VAL A 44 8.43 -2.00 9.94
C VAL A 44 8.32 -3.48 9.55
N ALA A 45 7.71 -3.79 8.40
CA ALA A 45 7.39 -5.16 8.01
C ALA A 45 8.56 -5.85 7.27
N GLN A 46 9.48 -5.09 6.67
CA GLN A 46 10.57 -5.62 5.86
C GLN A 46 10.05 -6.60 4.79
N ASN A 47 10.49 -7.86 4.85
CA ASN A 47 10.06 -8.94 3.94
C ASN A 47 8.99 -9.87 4.57
N GLN A 48 8.45 -9.52 5.74
CA GLN A 48 7.49 -10.33 6.45
C GLN A 48 6.07 -10.11 5.92
N LYS A 49 5.26 -11.19 5.92
CA LYS A 49 3.82 -11.08 5.68
C LYS A 49 3.15 -10.60 6.96
N PHE A 50 2.17 -9.71 6.84
CA PHE A 50 1.37 -9.23 7.95
C PHE A 50 -0.10 -9.14 7.55
N ARG A 51 -0.99 -9.17 8.54
CA ARG A 51 -2.42 -8.95 8.33
C ARG A 51 -2.71 -7.46 8.40
N ILE A 52 -3.63 -7.02 7.56
CA ILE A 52 -4.19 -5.67 7.59
C ILE A 52 -5.52 -5.70 8.34
N HIS A 53 -5.84 -4.62 9.06
CA HIS A 53 -7.15 -4.48 9.67
C HIS A 53 -8.24 -4.56 8.60
N ILE A 54 -9.26 -5.39 8.84
CA ILE A 54 -10.37 -5.58 7.91
C ILE A 54 -11.53 -4.69 8.31
N GLY A 55 -12.00 -3.86 7.37
CA GLY A 55 -13.11 -2.93 7.59
C GLY A 55 -12.65 -1.54 8.03
N ASP A 56 -13.61 -0.72 8.43
CA ASP A 56 -13.31 0.62 8.96
C ASP A 56 -12.74 0.52 10.37
N ASP A 57 -11.66 1.26 10.63
CA ASP A 57 -11.08 1.36 11.97
C ASP A 57 -12.04 2.10 12.90
N LYS A 58 -12.74 1.34 13.75
CA LYS A 58 -13.64 1.85 14.80
C LYS A 58 -12.94 2.00 16.14
N GLY A 59 -11.61 2.01 16.17
CA GLY A 59 -10.81 2.12 17.39
C GLY A 59 -10.68 0.80 18.16
N GLN A 60 -10.93 -0.34 17.51
CA GLN A 60 -10.69 -1.66 18.10
C GLN A 60 -9.62 -2.40 17.32
N GLU A 61 -8.56 -2.79 18.03
CA GLU A 61 -7.49 -3.57 17.43
C GLU A 61 -7.94 -5.01 17.10
N GLN A 62 -7.56 -5.50 15.93
CA GLN A 62 -7.80 -6.88 15.50
C GLN A 62 -6.55 -7.72 15.78
N GLU A 63 -6.76 -8.91 16.37
CA GLU A 63 -5.69 -9.87 16.65
C GLU A 63 -4.90 -10.24 15.38
N GLY A 64 -3.57 -10.22 15.47
CA GLY A 64 -2.66 -10.54 14.37
C GLY A 64 -2.41 -9.38 13.39
N CYS A 65 -2.90 -8.17 13.71
CA CYS A 65 -2.69 -6.94 12.92
C CYS A 65 -1.70 -5.97 13.59
N GLU A 66 -0.85 -6.43 14.50
CA GLU A 66 0.05 -5.59 15.31
C GLU A 66 1.03 -4.81 14.42
N ILE A 67 1.60 -5.47 13.41
CA ILE A 67 2.49 -4.82 12.42
C ILE A 67 1.73 -3.73 11.64
N TYR A 68 0.47 -3.97 11.29
CA TYR A 68 -0.36 -2.97 10.61
C TYR A 68 -0.56 -1.73 11.49
N TYR A 69 -0.90 -1.90 12.77
CA TYR A 69 -1.09 -0.77 13.68
C TYR A 69 0.20 -0.01 13.94
N GLN A 70 1.33 -0.71 14.06
CA GLN A 70 2.63 -0.07 14.16
C GLN A 70 2.93 0.80 12.94
N ILE A 71 2.65 0.32 11.72
CA ILE A 71 2.82 1.11 10.48
C ILE A 71 1.90 2.34 10.50
N VAL A 72 0.62 2.17 10.86
CA VAL A 72 -0.34 3.28 10.93
C VAL A 72 0.10 4.35 11.93
N GLU A 73 0.59 3.95 13.10
CA GLU A 73 1.10 4.89 14.10
C GLU A 73 2.35 5.64 13.62
N ASN A 74 3.25 4.95 12.91
CA ASN A 74 4.43 5.55 12.26
C ASN A 74 4.09 6.50 11.10
N LEU A 75 2.84 6.50 10.63
CA LEU A 75 2.35 7.42 9.59
C LEU A 75 1.65 8.66 10.15
N LYS A 76 1.32 8.69 11.45
CA LYS A 76 0.72 9.85 12.12
C LYS A 76 1.77 10.89 12.56
N THR A 77 3.04 10.51 12.54
CA THR A 77 4.21 11.35 12.86
C THR A 77 4.67 12.15 11.64
#